data_AF-A0A2C9LRH5-F1
#
_entry.id   AF-A0A2C9LRH5-F1
#
_cell.length_a   1.000
_cell.length_b   1.000
_cell.length_c   1.000
_cell.angle_alpha   90.00
_cell.angle_beta   90.00
_cell.angle_gamma   90.00
#
_symmetry.space_group_name_H-M   'P 1'
#
loop_
_entity.id
_entity.type
_entity.pdbx_description
1 polymer ?
#
loop_
_entity_poly.entity_id
_entity_poly.type
_entity_poly.pdbx_seq_one_letter_code
_entity_poly.pdbx_strand_id
1 'polypeptide(L)'
;MTGMLEDHFHSKTTEALIANSMTEISLRLRSKRQLFFLLAAASFLCFLYIINIRVLVFPSFSLTCNTSFPSLHRSYDVWPDFHIKVFDHETFKQECVPHGEYTISGIPDLLPAWSRSHNSHCRELYDKFTCIYAVEKRQGTVKIPDSFVLKVKDWLGNNNELYQELYKQTSLLILFSLVRITRESAINCDFCKYKNYTAEHEFGRLESDLSFSASNIFMLDRLHAVITIKDHDPVNWSYEQYMDMMQLTNTWLDRAFQNEPTAKFPAIIWDLLPKSGSSQLHPHNQVFLSPTRYQGMVEAWRRAAQDYFSDQHSNYFTDLITIYSALGLAVPYKSAVALASLTPRKDNEVVIIAPEAGDDFFQLIYYVLRGFMDDLKKFSFSLGGGYPAMDKDDKVGRIPAFVRIITRGVTTEIRTDISALELFTATNVNIDPYKVVRSIQESLRKRSPR
;
A
#
# COMPACT_ATOMS: atom_id res chain seq x y z
N MET A 1 -49.47 -73.90 35.09
CA MET A 1 -48.07 -74.33 35.20
C MET A 1 -47.61 -74.62 33.78
N THR A 2 -46.66 -73.83 33.27
CA THR A 2 -45.65 -74.16 32.24
C THR A 2 -46.14 -74.87 30.96
N GLY A 3 -46.03 -74.33 29.76
CA GLY A 3 -44.91 -73.55 29.20
C GLY A 3 -44.24 -74.38 28.10
N MET A 4 -43.83 -73.70 27.01
CA MET A 4 -43.02 -74.18 25.88
C MET A 4 -43.73 -75.07 24.84
N LEU A 5 -44.10 -74.48 23.69
CA LEU A 5 -43.88 -75.01 22.33
C LEU A 5 -44.50 -74.11 21.23
N GLU A 6 -44.23 -72.80 21.22
CA GLU A 6 -44.54 -71.95 20.06
C GLU A 6 -43.46 -70.88 19.87
N ASP A 7 -42.22 -71.29 19.57
CA ASP A 7 -41.14 -70.32 19.26
C ASP A 7 -40.12 -70.81 18.22
N HIS A 8 -40.49 -71.80 17.40
CA HIS A 8 -39.53 -72.40 16.45
C HIS A 8 -39.89 -72.38 14.97
N PHE A 9 -41.02 -71.76 14.58
CA PHE A 9 -41.42 -71.65 13.17
C PHE A 9 -41.36 -70.24 12.57
N HIS A 10 -41.11 -69.19 13.35
CA HIS A 10 -40.94 -67.82 12.83
C HIS A 10 -39.50 -67.33 12.71
N SER A 11 -38.52 -68.05 13.25
CA SER A 11 -37.10 -67.64 13.18
C SER A 11 -36.43 -68.01 11.85
N LYS A 12 -36.76 -69.15 11.24
CA LYS A 12 -36.05 -69.63 10.03
C LYS A 12 -36.52 -68.99 8.71
N THR A 13 -37.75 -68.52 8.64
CA THR A 13 -38.28 -67.80 7.46
C THR A 13 -37.78 -66.36 7.41
N THR A 14 -37.57 -65.72 8.56
CA THR A 14 -37.12 -64.33 8.64
C THR A 14 -35.62 -64.18 8.34
N GLU A 15 -34.77 -65.13 8.79
CA GLU A 15 -33.34 -65.13 8.43
C GLU A 15 -33.09 -65.42 6.94
N ALA A 16 -33.88 -66.30 6.31
CA ALA A 16 -33.77 -66.59 4.89
C ALA A 16 -34.20 -65.40 4.00
N LEU A 17 -35.22 -64.64 4.43
CA LEU A 17 -35.68 -63.43 3.75
C LEU A 17 -34.68 -62.27 3.87
N ILE A 18 -34.03 -62.12 5.03
CA ILE A 18 -32.99 -61.09 5.24
C ILE A 18 -31.71 -61.43 4.47
N ALA A 19 -31.30 -62.70 4.43
CA ALA A 19 -30.14 -63.14 3.66
C ALA A 19 -30.33 -62.94 2.14
N ASN A 20 -31.50 -63.26 1.58
CA ASN A 20 -31.79 -63.02 0.17
C ASN A 20 -31.86 -61.51 -0.17
N SER A 21 -32.46 -60.71 0.71
CA SER A 21 -32.50 -59.24 0.60
C SER A 21 -31.10 -58.62 0.59
N MET A 22 -30.21 -59.03 1.50
CA MET A 22 -28.84 -58.51 1.54
C MET A 22 -28.00 -58.95 0.34
N THR A 23 -28.26 -60.14 -0.21
CA THR A 23 -27.57 -60.64 -1.41
C THR A 23 -28.00 -59.85 -2.66
N GLU A 24 -29.30 -59.56 -2.83
CA GLU A 24 -29.82 -58.70 -3.90
C GLU A 24 -29.33 -57.25 -3.79
N ILE A 25 -29.23 -56.70 -2.58
CA ILE A 25 -28.71 -55.35 -2.35
C ILE A 25 -27.21 -55.29 -2.69
N SER A 26 -26.43 -56.32 -2.34
CA SER A 26 -24.99 -56.37 -2.70
C SER A 26 -24.77 -56.51 -4.21
N LEU A 27 -25.62 -57.28 -4.91
CA LEU A 27 -25.61 -57.43 -6.37
C LEU A 27 -26.01 -56.12 -7.07
N ARG A 28 -27.02 -55.41 -6.56
CA ARG A 28 -27.41 -54.07 -7.05
C ARG A 28 -26.35 -53.00 -6.78
N LEU A 29 -25.61 -53.08 -5.67
CA LEU A 29 -24.51 -52.16 -5.38
C LEU A 29 -23.27 -52.45 -6.23
N ARG A 30 -22.98 -53.72 -6.54
CA ARG A 30 -21.94 -54.11 -7.51
C ARG A 30 -22.27 -53.65 -8.93
N SER A 31 -23.52 -53.83 -9.38
CA SER A 31 -23.93 -53.37 -10.71
C SER A 31 -23.94 -51.84 -10.83
N LYS A 32 -24.34 -51.11 -9.78
CA LYS A 32 -24.26 -49.65 -9.74
C LYS A 32 -22.83 -49.13 -9.72
N ARG A 33 -21.92 -49.78 -8.99
CA ARG A 33 -20.49 -49.42 -9.02
C ARG A 33 -19.86 -49.71 -10.38
N GLN A 34 -20.16 -50.86 -11.00
CA GLN A 34 -19.71 -51.18 -12.35
C GLN A 34 -20.27 -50.19 -13.38
N LEU A 35 -21.54 -49.79 -13.27
CA LEU A 35 -22.16 -48.78 -14.12
C LEU A 35 -21.50 -47.40 -13.92
N PHE A 36 -21.14 -47.04 -12.68
CA PHE A 36 -20.44 -45.79 -12.39
C PHE A 36 -19.01 -45.79 -12.95
N PHE A 37 -18.29 -46.90 -12.85
CA PHE A 37 -16.97 -47.06 -13.47
C PHE A 37 -17.03 -47.06 -15.00
N LEU A 38 -18.05 -47.67 -15.60
CA LEU A 38 -18.28 -47.63 -17.04
C LEU A 38 -18.65 -46.23 -17.53
N LEU A 39 -19.47 -45.48 -16.78
CA LEU A 39 -19.81 -44.09 -17.08
C LEU A 39 -18.60 -43.16 -16.90
N ALA A 40 -17.78 -43.35 -15.88
CA ALA A 40 -16.55 -42.59 -15.67
C ALA A 40 -15.51 -42.89 -16.77
N ALA A 41 -15.34 -44.16 -17.16
CA ALA A 41 -14.48 -44.56 -18.26
C ALA A 41 -14.97 -44.03 -19.61
N ALA A 42 -16.27 -44.06 -19.87
CA ALA A 42 -16.87 -43.46 -21.06
C ALA A 42 -16.70 -41.93 -21.08
N SER A 43 -16.85 -41.27 -19.93
CA SER A 43 -16.63 -39.81 -19.81
C SER A 43 -15.16 -39.43 -20.02
N PHE A 44 -14.22 -40.23 -19.51
CA PHE A 44 -12.79 -40.05 -19.74
C PHE A 44 -12.38 -40.32 -21.19
N LEU A 45 -12.95 -41.35 -21.83
CA LEU A 45 -12.76 -41.61 -23.26
C LEU A 45 -13.37 -40.51 -24.13
N CYS A 46 -14.55 -39.98 -23.78
CA CYS A 46 -15.13 -38.80 -24.42
C CYS A 46 -14.25 -37.56 -24.24
N PHE A 47 -13.65 -37.36 -23.07
CA PHE A 47 -12.73 -36.24 -22.82
C PHE A 47 -11.44 -36.37 -23.65
N LEU A 48 -10.86 -37.58 -23.72
CA LEU A 48 -9.71 -37.86 -24.58
C LEU A 48 -10.05 -37.77 -26.07
N TYR A 49 -11.26 -38.14 -26.47
CA TYR A 49 -11.75 -37.98 -27.85
C TYR A 49 -12.00 -36.51 -28.19
N ILE A 50 -12.51 -35.68 -27.26
CA ILE A 50 -12.65 -34.23 -27.43
C ILE A 50 -11.27 -33.56 -27.52
N ILE A 51 -10.28 -33.99 -26.72
CA ILE A 51 -8.90 -33.49 -26.82
C ILE A 51 -8.28 -33.93 -28.15
N ASN A 52 -8.44 -35.18 -28.59
CA ASN A 52 -7.91 -35.64 -29.87
C ASN A 52 -8.61 -34.99 -31.06
N ILE A 53 -9.92 -34.70 -31.00
CA ILE A 53 -10.61 -33.87 -31.99
C ILE A 53 -10.06 -32.44 -31.97
N ARG A 54 -9.77 -31.86 -30.80
CA ARG A 54 -9.15 -30.53 -30.73
C ARG A 54 -7.71 -30.49 -31.25
N VAL A 55 -6.99 -31.61 -31.23
CA VAL A 55 -5.62 -31.72 -31.78
C VAL A 55 -5.65 -32.06 -33.28
N LEU A 56 -6.66 -32.78 -33.78
CA LEU A 56 -6.79 -33.18 -35.19
C LEU A 56 -7.61 -32.20 -36.05
N VAL A 57 -8.29 -31.21 -35.45
CA VAL A 57 -8.97 -30.10 -36.16
C VAL A 57 -8.19 -28.79 -35.98
N PHE A 58 -6.85 -28.85 -35.92
CA PHE A 58 -6.01 -27.73 -36.33
C PHE A 58 -5.64 -27.92 -37.80
N PRO A 59 -6.32 -27.22 -38.74
CA PRO A 59 -5.69 -26.89 -40.00
C PRO A 59 -4.46 -26.05 -39.67
N SER A 60 -3.32 -26.44 -40.22
CA SER A 60 -2.22 -25.52 -40.48
C SER A 60 -2.78 -24.36 -41.30
N PHE A 61 -3.18 -23.27 -40.66
CA PHE A 61 -3.69 -22.10 -41.35
C PHE A 61 -3.04 -20.84 -40.81
N SER A 62 -2.33 -20.18 -41.73
CA SER A 62 -1.93 -18.79 -41.70
C SER A 62 -2.98 -17.92 -41.03
N LEU A 63 -2.50 -17.03 -40.17
CA LEU A 63 -3.25 -15.92 -39.61
C LEU A 63 -3.66 -14.94 -40.72
N THR A 64 -4.83 -15.14 -41.29
CA THR A 64 -5.64 -14.06 -41.84
C THR A 64 -7.07 -14.25 -41.37
N CYS A 65 -7.52 -13.45 -40.40
CA CYS A 65 -8.92 -13.08 -40.34
C CYS A 65 -9.12 -11.75 -39.63
N ASN A 66 -9.77 -10.84 -40.35
CA ASN A 66 -10.48 -9.69 -39.82
C ASN A 66 -11.49 -10.15 -38.76
N THR A 67 -11.36 -9.62 -37.56
CA THR A 67 -12.48 -9.52 -36.61
C THR A 67 -12.50 -8.10 -36.07
N SER A 68 -13.44 -7.32 -36.57
CA SER A 68 -13.87 -6.04 -36.00
C SER A 68 -14.54 -6.29 -34.65
N PHE A 69 -13.74 -6.27 -33.59
CA PHE A 69 -14.16 -5.88 -32.26
C PHE A 69 -13.80 -4.40 -32.08
N PRO A 70 -14.61 -3.55 -31.43
CA PRO A 70 -14.13 -2.26 -30.94
C PRO A 70 -13.20 -2.57 -29.77
N SER A 71 -11.97 -2.97 -30.09
CA SER A 71 -10.87 -2.94 -29.17
C SER A 71 -10.74 -1.51 -28.70
N LEU A 72 -10.94 -1.27 -27.40
CA LEU A 72 -10.31 -0.15 -26.74
C LEU A 72 -8.80 -0.44 -26.67
N HIS A 73 -8.16 -0.60 -27.84
CA HIS A 73 -6.73 -0.43 -27.95
C HIS A 73 -6.52 1.03 -27.58
N ARG A 74 -6.04 1.30 -26.35
CA ARG A 74 -5.18 2.46 -26.18
C ARG A 74 -4.01 2.20 -27.12
N SER A 75 -4.14 2.70 -28.34
CA SER A 75 -3.01 2.84 -29.23
C SER A 75 -1.93 3.51 -28.42
N TYR A 76 -0.74 2.91 -28.39
CA TYR A 76 0.43 3.65 -27.95
C TYR A 76 0.41 5.00 -28.65
N ASP A 77 0.58 6.08 -27.88
CA ASP A 77 0.69 7.40 -28.48
C ASP A 77 1.78 7.31 -29.55
N VAL A 78 1.46 7.75 -30.76
CA VAL A 78 2.47 7.88 -31.81
C VAL A 78 3.25 9.14 -31.47
N TRP A 79 4.44 8.96 -30.91
CA TRP A 79 5.30 10.07 -30.57
C TRP A 79 5.84 10.68 -31.87
N PRO A 80 6.00 12.01 -31.95
CA PRO A 80 6.69 12.59 -33.08
C PRO A 80 8.11 12.02 -33.17
N ASP A 81 8.61 11.85 -34.39
CA ASP A 81 9.96 11.36 -34.62
C ASP A 81 10.98 12.20 -33.84
N PHE A 82 11.93 11.50 -33.21
CA PHE A 82 13.01 12.15 -32.47
C PHE A 82 13.84 13.01 -33.42
N HIS A 83 13.90 14.31 -33.13
CA HIS A 83 14.76 15.25 -33.82
C HIS A 83 15.54 16.07 -32.80
N ILE A 84 16.84 16.23 -33.04
CA ILE A 84 17.69 17.05 -32.18
C ILE A 84 17.46 18.51 -32.56
N LYS A 85 16.72 19.23 -31.71
CA LYS A 85 16.60 20.68 -31.78
C LYS A 85 17.44 21.30 -30.66
N VAL A 86 18.58 21.87 -31.02
CA VAL A 86 19.43 22.62 -30.09
C VAL A 86 18.93 24.06 -30.04
N PHE A 87 18.69 24.57 -28.84
CA PHE A 87 18.42 25.98 -28.62
C PHE A 87 19.73 26.67 -28.24
N ASP A 88 20.13 27.68 -29.00
CA ASP A 88 21.40 28.38 -28.76
C ASP A 88 21.39 29.10 -27.41
N HIS A 89 22.47 28.93 -26.65
CA HIS A 89 22.57 29.45 -25.28
C HIS A 89 22.64 30.98 -25.25
N GLU A 90 23.33 31.59 -26.21
CA GLU A 90 23.45 33.05 -26.26
C GLU A 90 22.13 33.70 -26.68
N THR A 91 21.37 33.03 -27.56
CA THR A 91 20.00 33.41 -27.89
C THR A 91 19.08 33.26 -26.67
N PHE A 92 19.22 32.19 -25.88
CA PHE A 92 18.48 32.02 -24.63
C PHE A 92 18.74 33.14 -23.62
N LYS A 93 20.01 33.53 -23.46
CA LYS A 93 20.35 34.69 -22.64
C LYS A 93 19.69 35.95 -23.15
N GLN A 94 19.89 36.28 -24.41
CA GLN A 94 19.45 37.56 -24.97
C GLN A 94 17.93 37.68 -25.03
N GLU A 95 17.22 36.60 -25.36
CA GLU A 95 15.80 36.64 -25.63
C GLU A 95 14.91 36.12 -24.49
N CYS A 96 15.41 35.17 -23.68
CA CYS A 96 14.63 34.55 -22.61
C CYS A 96 14.94 35.16 -21.24
N VAL A 97 16.22 35.22 -20.84
CA VAL A 97 16.63 35.70 -19.51
C VAL A 97 17.95 36.51 -19.58
N PRO A 98 17.91 37.81 -19.93
CA PRO A 98 19.13 38.61 -20.18
C PRO A 98 20.04 38.80 -18.96
N HIS A 99 19.47 38.73 -17.76
CA HIS A 99 20.15 39.03 -16.50
C HIS A 99 20.06 37.84 -15.55
N GLY A 100 20.61 36.71 -15.99
CA GLY A 100 20.57 35.43 -15.27
C GLY A 100 21.94 34.94 -14.82
N GLU A 101 22.00 34.34 -13.62
CA GLU A 101 23.15 33.53 -13.21
C GLU A 101 22.95 32.08 -13.70
N TYR A 102 23.72 31.67 -14.71
CA TYR A 102 23.61 30.36 -15.36
C TYR A 102 24.42 29.29 -14.64
N THR A 103 24.18 29.16 -13.35
CA THR A 103 24.75 28.15 -12.46
C THR A 103 23.61 27.33 -11.88
N ILE A 104 23.90 26.13 -11.36
CA ILE A 104 22.86 25.32 -10.71
C ILE A 104 22.18 26.09 -9.56
N SER A 105 22.95 26.90 -8.82
CA SER A 105 22.50 27.80 -7.74
C SER A 105 21.62 28.96 -8.23
N GLY A 106 21.84 29.42 -9.46
CA GLY A 106 21.10 30.50 -10.08
C GLY A 106 19.79 30.08 -10.74
N ILE A 107 19.62 28.79 -11.11
CA ILE A 107 18.39 28.29 -11.76
C ILE A 107 17.09 28.75 -11.09
N PRO A 108 16.91 28.64 -9.75
CA PRO A 108 15.67 29.08 -9.10
C PRO A 108 15.40 30.58 -9.28
N ASP A 109 16.46 31.39 -9.37
CA ASP A 109 16.36 32.83 -9.56
C ASP A 109 16.12 33.18 -11.05
N LEU A 110 16.46 32.27 -11.99
CA LEU A 110 16.12 32.39 -13.40
C LEU A 110 14.62 32.18 -13.66
N LEU A 111 13.95 31.29 -12.92
CA LEU A 111 12.57 30.88 -13.22
C LEU A 111 11.55 32.02 -13.24
N PRO A 112 11.54 32.98 -12.28
CA PRO A 112 10.61 34.11 -12.32
C PRO A 112 10.88 35.08 -13.47
N ALA A 113 12.14 35.23 -13.90
CA ALA A 113 12.49 36.05 -15.05
C ALA A 113 12.08 35.35 -16.36
N TRP A 114 12.35 34.05 -16.45
CA TRP A 114 12.03 33.22 -17.60
C TRP A 114 10.51 33.13 -17.85
N SER A 115 9.72 32.91 -16.80
CA SER A 115 8.26 32.83 -16.91
C SER A 115 7.61 34.10 -17.46
N ARG A 116 8.26 35.25 -17.24
CA ARG A 116 7.80 36.58 -17.69
C ARG A 116 8.40 37.03 -19.02
N SER A 117 9.19 36.19 -19.70
CA SER A 117 9.77 36.54 -21.00
C SER A 117 8.68 36.95 -22.01
N HIS A 118 8.93 38.01 -22.77
CA HIS A 118 8.03 38.48 -23.83
C HIS A 118 8.06 37.59 -25.08
N ASN A 119 9.11 36.80 -25.27
CA ASN A 119 9.24 35.86 -26.37
C ASN A 119 8.36 34.61 -26.12
N SER A 120 7.47 34.29 -27.07
CA SER A 120 6.54 33.15 -26.96
C SER A 120 7.26 31.81 -26.92
N HIS A 121 8.37 31.66 -27.63
CA HIS A 121 9.15 30.44 -27.64
C HIS A 121 9.90 30.22 -26.32
N CYS A 122 10.35 31.30 -25.67
CA CYS A 122 10.92 31.25 -24.33
C CYS A 122 9.89 30.80 -23.29
N ARG A 123 8.64 31.30 -23.38
CA ARG A 123 7.55 30.84 -22.50
C ARG A 123 7.19 29.38 -22.73
N GLU A 124 7.12 28.94 -23.98
CA GLU A 124 6.89 27.53 -24.32
C GLU A 124 8.00 26.63 -23.76
N LEU A 125 9.26 27.07 -23.83
CA LEU A 125 10.39 26.34 -23.27
C LEU A 125 10.36 26.33 -21.73
N TYR A 126 9.90 27.42 -21.09
CA TYR A 126 9.66 27.48 -19.65
C TYR A 126 8.56 26.51 -19.21
N ASP A 127 7.46 26.44 -19.95
CA ASP A 127 6.35 25.52 -19.67
C ASP A 127 6.82 24.07 -19.80
N LYS A 128 7.61 23.75 -20.83
CA LYS A 128 8.26 22.44 -20.98
C LYS A 128 9.22 22.15 -19.83
N PHE A 129 10.05 23.12 -19.45
CA PHE A 129 10.99 22.98 -18.33
C PHE A 129 10.26 22.66 -17.02
N THR A 130 9.22 23.42 -16.68
CA THR A 130 8.42 23.21 -15.45
C THR A 130 7.53 21.97 -15.49
N CYS A 131 7.22 21.46 -16.69
CA CYS A 131 6.57 20.16 -16.87
C CYS A 131 7.52 18.98 -16.68
N ILE A 132 8.82 19.17 -16.88
CA ILE A 132 9.85 18.12 -16.77
C ILE A 132 10.49 18.15 -15.37
N TYR A 133 10.75 19.35 -14.84
CA TYR A 133 11.52 19.59 -13.64
C TYR A 133 10.75 20.46 -12.63
N ALA A 134 10.79 20.08 -11.35
CA ALA A 134 10.43 20.94 -10.22
C ALA A 134 11.71 21.42 -9.53
N VAL A 135 11.83 22.72 -9.25
CA VAL A 135 13.02 23.34 -8.65
C VAL A 135 12.66 24.00 -7.33
N GLU A 136 13.28 23.58 -6.24
CA GLU A 136 13.16 24.23 -4.92
C GLU A 136 14.51 24.77 -4.45
N LYS A 137 14.54 26.02 -3.96
CA LYS A 137 15.68 26.64 -3.29
C LYS A 137 15.38 26.79 -1.80
N ARG A 138 16.29 26.33 -0.93
CA ARG A 138 16.20 26.58 0.52
C ARG A 138 17.50 27.18 1.02
N GLN A 139 17.40 28.08 1.98
CA GLN A 139 18.54 28.74 2.61
C GLN A 139 18.68 28.27 4.06
N GLY A 140 19.88 27.87 4.44
CA GLY A 140 20.26 27.53 5.80
C GLY A 140 21.41 28.42 6.27
N THR A 141 21.40 28.78 7.56
CA THR A 141 22.53 29.48 8.20
C THR A 141 23.14 28.57 9.25
N VAL A 142 24.47 28.56 9.31
CA VAL A 142 25.24 27.74 10.25
C VAL A 142 25.98 28.64 11.22
N LYS A 143 25.98 28.31 12.51
CA LYS A 143 26.83 28.95 13.52
C LYS A 143 28.00 28.03 13.82
N ILE A 144 29.21 28.50 13.55
CA ILE A 144 30.46 27.78 13.84
C ILE A 144 31.04 28.34 15.13
N PRO A 145 31.24 27.52 16.19
CA PRO A 145 31.87 27.98 17.42
C PRO A 145 33.35 28.31 17.20
N ASP A 146 33.88 29.30 17.92
CA ASP A 146 35.24 29.84 17.74
C ASP A 146 36.33 28.75 17.80
N SER A 147 36.14 27.75 18.66
CA SER A 147 37.06 26.61 18.82
C SER A 147 37.15 25.71 17.58
N PHE A 148 36.17 25.77 16.67
CA PHE A 148 36.09 24.93 15.48
C PHE A 148 36.53 25.66 14.20
N VAL A 149 36.69 26.99 14.26
CA VAL A 149 37.02 27.86 13.11
C VAL A 149 38.34 27.46 12.45
N LEU A 150 39.39 27.25 13.24
CA LEU A 150 40.73 26.92 12.72
C LEU A 150 40.73 25.60 11.95
N LYS A 151 40.00 24.60 12.46
CA LYS A 151 39.89 23.27 11.84
C LYS A 151 39.07 23.30 10.54
N VAL A 152 38.00 24.09 10.52
CA VAL A 152 37.17 24.27 9.32
C VAL A 152 37.92 25.04 8.23
N LYS A 153 38.69 26.08 8.59
CA LYS A 153 39.55 26.80 7.63
C LYS A 153 40.62 25.89 7.02
N ASP A 154 41.22 25.02 7.83
CA ASP A 154 42.21 24.03 7.36
C ASP A 154 41.60 23.07 6.34
N TRP A 155 40.39 22.54 6.60
CA TRP A 155 39.67 21.69 5.64
C TRP A 155 39.36 22.36 4.30
N LEU A 156 39.16 23.67 4.32
CA LEU A 156 38.91 24.49 3.13
C LEU A 156 40.19 25.03 2.49
N GLY A 157 41.37 24.53 2.90
CA GLY A 157 42.66 24.98 2.36
C GLY A 157 42.97 26.44 2.67
N ASN A 158 42.46 26.97 3.79
CA ASN A 158 42.52 28.38 4.19
C ASN A 158 41.91 29.37 3.18
N ASN A 159 40.99 28.90 2.32
CA ASN A 159 40.26 29.78 1.42
C ASN A 159 39.18 30.56 2.19
N ASN A 160 39.38 31.89 2.31
CA ASN A 160 38.45 32.76 3.02
C ASN A 160 37.08 32.91 2.31
N GLU A 161 37.01 32.76 0.99
CA GLU A 161 35.73 32.83 0.25
C GLU A 161 34.86 31.61 0.56
N LEU A 162 35.40 30.39 0.44
CA LEU A 162 34.72 29.16 0.83
C LEU A 162 34.30 29.16 2.29
N TYR A 163 35.11 29.78 3.17
CA TYR A 163 34.79 29.93 4.57
C TYR A 163 33.58 30.85 4.82
N GLN A 164 33.43 31.93 4.04
CA GLN A 164 32.25 32.80 4.12
C GLN A 164 30.99 32.14 3.54
N GLU A 165 31.13 31.31 2.51
CA GLU A 165 30.02 30.56 1.91
C GLU A 165 29.37 29.56 2.88
N LEU A 166 30.14 29.00 3.83
CA LEU A 166 29.61 28.08 4.86
C LEU A 166 28.47 28.66 5.69
N TYR A 167 28.46 29.99 5.90
CA TYR A 167 27.42 30.65 6.69
C TYR A 167 26.11 30.84 5.91
N LYS A 168 26.13 30.65 4.58
CA LYS A 168 25.00 30.81 3.68
C LYS A 168 24.85 29.57 2.81
N GLN A 169 24.39 28.47 3.40
CA GLN A 169 24.16 27.24 2.66
C GLN A 169 22.88 27.35 1.84
N THR A 170 22.98 27.15 0.53
CA THR A 170 21.82 27.03 -0.36
C THR A 170 21.66 25.58 -0.76
N SER A 171 20.58 24.93 -0.34
CA SER A 171 20.23 23.59 -0.83
C SER A 171 19.27 23.72 -2.00
N LEU A 172 19.60 23.06 -3.11
CA LEU A 172 18.81 23.06 -4.34
C LEU A 172 18.28 21.65 -4.62
N LEU A 173 16.98 21.52 -4.83
CA LEU A 173 16.34 20.25 -5.15
C LEU A 173 15.69 20.36 -6.53
N ILE A 174 16.16 19.55 -7.49
CA ILE A 174 15.58 19.43 -8.83
C ILE A 174 14.96 18.03 -8.96
N LEU A 175 13.64 17.93 -9.01
CA LEU A 175 12.90 16.66 -9.10
C LEU A 175 12.22 16.49 -10.47
N PHE A 176 12.09 15.26 -10.93
CA PHE A 176 11.28 14.92 -12.10
C PHE A 176 9.78 14.82 -11.74
N SER A 177 8.89 15.17 -12.66
CA SER A 177 7.59 15.79 -12.39
C SER A 177 6.46 14.90 -11.81
N LEU A 178 6.40 14.81 -10.48
CA LEU A 178 5.16 14.42 -9.76
C LEU A 178 3.94 15.22 -10.24
N VAL A 179 4.09 16.53 -10.46
CA VAL A 179 3.02 17.43 -10.93
C VAL A 179 2.41 16.99 -12.26
N ARG A 180 3.24 16.54 -13.21
CA ARG A 180 2.77 16.08 -14.52
C ARG A 180 2.00 14.78 -14.37
N ILE A 181 2.56 13.81 -13.66
CA ILE A 181 1.94 12.49 -13.43
C ILE A 181 0.61 12.65 -12.67
N THR A 182 0.54 13.57 -11.70
CA THR A 182 -0.71 13.93 -11.02
C THR A 182 -1.76 14.44 -12.01
N ARG A 183 -1.41 15.39 -12.89
CA ARG A 183 -2.34 15.93 -13.89
C ARG A 183 -2.79 14.88 -14.90
N GLU A 184 -1.87 14.10 -15.45
CA GLU A 184 -2.16 13.09 -16.47
C GLU A 184 -3.03 11.96 -15.90
N SER A 185 -2.74 11.50 -14.68
CA SER A 185 -3.55 10.46 -14.03
C SER A 185 -4.95 10.94 -13.64
N ALA A 186 -5.15 12.24 -13.39
CA ALA A 186 -6.46 12.80 -13.02
C ALA A 186 -7.50 12.70 -14.16
N ILE A 187 -7.05 12.81 -15.42
CA ILE A 187 -7.93 12.87 -16.61
C ILE A 187 -8.87 11.66 -16.69
N ASN A 188 -8.33 10.48 -16.41
CA ASN A 188 -9.01 9.19 -16.52
C ASN A 188 -9.11 8.47 -15.17
N CYS A 189 -9.05 9.22 -14.06
CA CYS A 189 -9.16 8.64 -12.73
C CYS A 189 -10.62 8.25 -12.42
N ASP A 190 -10.85 6.98 -12.10
CA ASP A 190 -12.18 6.48 -11.72
C ASP A 190 -12.66 7.09 -10.38
N PHE A 191 -11.73 7.37 -9.46
CA PHE A 191 -12.04 7.98 -8.15
C PHE A 191 -12.45 9.44 -8.27
N CYS A 192 -11.92 10.20 -9.26
CA CYS A 192 -12.42 11.55 -9.56
C CYS A 192 -13.89 11.56 -9.99
N LYS A 193 -14.40 10.45 -10.55
CA LYS A 193 -15.79 10.27 -10.99
C LYS A 193 -16.48 9.14 -10.22
N TYR A 194 -16.19 9.06 -8.93
CA TYR A 194 -16.52 7.90 -8.09
C TYR A 194 -17.98 7.43 -8.14
N LYS A 195 -18.94 8.34 -8.24
CA LYS A 195 -20.37 7.98 -8.32
C LYS A 195 -20.71 7.10 -9.52
N ASN A 196 -19.97 7.24 -10.62
CA ASN A 196 -20.24 6.54 -11.87
C ASN A 196 -19.28 5.38 -12.13
N TYR A 197 -18.06 5.43 -11.57
CA TYR A 197 -16.96 4.52 -11.92
C TYR A 197 -16.41 3.72 -10.74
N THR A 198 -17.13 3.63 -9.62
CA THR A 198 -16.72 2.77 -8.50
C THR A 198 -17.90 1.98 -7.96
N ALA A 199 -17.64 0.76 -7.50
CA ALA A 199 -18.67 -0.10 -6.90
C ALA A 199 -18.98 0.33 -5.45
N GLU A 200 -20.08 -0.19 -4.90
CA GLU A 200 -20.48 -0.03 -3.51
C GLU A 200 -20.82 -1.38 -2.87
N HIS A 201 -20.85 -1.42 -1.54
CA HIS A 201 -21.27 -2.61 -0.81
C HIS A 201 -22.81 -2.68 -0.76
N GLU A 202 -23.37 -3.80 -0.30
CA GLU A 202 -24.83 -3.96 -0.14
C GLU A 202 -25.45 -2.91 0.80
N PHE A 203 -24.68 -2.43 1.78
CA PHE A 203 -25.09 -1.34 2.68
C PHE A 203 -24.86 0.07 2.10
N GLY A 204 -24.54 0.15 0.80
CA GLY A 204 -24.33 1.37 0.05
C GLY A 204 -22.96 2.00 0.26
N ARG A 205 -22.76 3.13 -0.41
CA ARG A 205 -21.59 4.00 -0.26
C ARG A 205 -21.70 4.90 0.96
N LEU A 206 -20.64 4.93 1.77
CA LEU A 206 -20.42 5.97 2.77
C LEU A 206 -19.63 7.12 2.17
N GLU A 207 -20.02 8.34 2.51
CA GLU A 207 -19.44 9.60 2.03
C GLU A 207 -19.44 10.63 3.17
N SER A 208 -18.35 11.36 3.30
CA SER A 208 -18.20 12.56 4.13
C SER A 208 -18.00 13.78 3.22
N ASP A 209 -17.70 14.96 3.77
CA ASP A 209 -17.43 16.14 2.95
C ASP A 209 -16.18 15.97 2.07
N LEU A 210 -15.12 15.34 2.62
CA LEU A 210 -13.81 15.26 1.98
C LEU A 210 -13.44 13.87 1.46
N SER A 211 -14.18 12.82 1.82
CA SER A 211 -13.84 11.43 1.48
C SER A 211 -15.05 10.59 1.09
N PHE A 212 -14.79 9.44 0.48
CA PHE A 212 -15.82 8.44 0.18
C PHE A 212 -15.25 7.02 0.26
N SER A 213 -16.15 6.05 0.45
CA SER A 213 -15.87 4.62 0.35
C SER A 213 -16.24 4.08 -1.02
N ALA A 214 -15.57 3.03 -1.48
CA ALA A 214 -16.04 2.21 -2.60
C ALA A 214 -15.74 0.73 -2.30
N SER A 215 -16.56 -0.15 -2.85
CA SER A 215 -16.29 -1.58 -2.82
C SER A 215 -15.15 -1.93 -3.75
N ASN A 216 -14.17 -2.69 -3.27
CA ASN A 216 -13.08 -3.13 -4.12
C ASN A 216 -13.60 -4.23 -5.05
N ILE A 217 -13.48 -4.04 -6.37
CA ILE A 217 -13.93 -5.02 -7.36
C ILE A 217 -13.06 -6.28 -7.42
N PHE A 218 -11.84 -6.22 -6.90
CA PHE A 218 -10.91 -7.35 -6.78
C PHE A 218 -10.71 -7.69 -5.30
N MET A 219 -11.75 -8.26 -4.71
CA MET A 219 -11.82 -8.55 -3.28
C MET A 219 -10.80 -9.60 -2.84
N LEU A 220 -10.05 -9.28 -1.77
CA LEU A 220 -9.27 -10.27 -1.03
C LEU A 220 -10.11 -10.98 0.04
N ASP A 221 -11.14 -10.30 0.54
CA ASP A 221 -12.13 -10.81 1.48
C ASP A 221 -13.51 -10.22 1.14
N ARG A 222 -14.59 -10.84 1.63
CA ARG A 222 -15.97 -10.46 1.29
C ARG A 222 -16.27 -8.98 1.59
N LEU A 223 -15.73 -8.47 2.70
CA LEU A 223 -15.82 -7.07 3.09
C LEU A 223 -14.45 -6.44 2.84
N HIS A 224 -14.29 -5.84 1.66
CA HIS A 224 -13.07 -5.19 1.22
C HIS A 224 -13.43 -3.87 0.54
N ALA A 225 -13.11 -2.76 1.18
CA ALA A 225 -13.32 -1.42 0.66
C ALA A 225 -12.02 -0.71 0.34
N VAL A 226 -12.14 0.27 -0.55
CA VAL A 226 -11.20 1.38 -0.66
C VAL A 226 -11.84 2.61 -0.03
N ILE A 227 -11.10 3.34 0.82
CA ILE A 227 -11.54 4.63 1.36
C ILE A 227 -10.54 5.67 0.88
N THR A 228 -11.06 6.76 0.33
CA THR A 228 -10.26 7.70 -0.45
C THR A 228 -10.69 9.13 -0.20
N ILE A 229 -9.72 10.03 -0.26
CA ILE A 229 -9.95 11.48 -0.28
C ILE A 229 -10.59 11.82 -1.63
N LYS A 230 -11.43 12.86 -1.73
CA LYS A 230 -12.05 13.30 -2.99
C LYS A 230 -11.07 14.03 -3.92
N ASP A 231 -10.12 14.75 -3.34
CA ASP A 231 -9.03 15.39 -4.06
C ASP A 231 -8.04 14.35 -4.61
N HIS A 232 -7.56 14.58 -5.82
CA HIS A 232 -6.74 13.63 -6.59
C HIS A 232 -5.26 13.70 -6.24
N ASP A 233 -4.77 14.84 -5.69
CA ASP A 233 -3.35 15.02 -5.47
C ASP A 233 -2.77 13.93 -4.53
N PRO A 234 -1.82 13.10 -5.00
CA PRO A 234 -1.31 11.98 -4.24
C PRO A 234 -0.54 12.38 -2.98
N VAL A 235 0.09 13.55 -2.97
CA VAL A 235 1.08 13.94 -1.95
C VAL A 235 0.70 15.22 -1.21
N ASN A 236 -0.18 16.04 -1.79
CA ASN A 236 -0.56 17.33 -1.23
C ASN A 236 -1.95 17.32 -0.56
N TRP A 237 -2.22 16.30 0.25
CA TRP A 237 -3.42 16.25 1.09
C TRP A 237 -3.20 16.96 2.44
N SER A 238 -4.24 17.68 2.89
CA SER A 238 -4.25 18.41 4.16
C SER A 238 -4.43 17.46 5.35
N TYR A 239 -4.22 18.00 6.55
CA TYR A 239 -4.49 17.28 7.80
C TYR A 239 -5.97 16.89 7.90
N GLU A 240 -6.88 17.80 7.55
CA GLU A 240 -8.32 17.60 7.60
C GLU A 240 -8.77 16.51 6.61
N GLN A 241 -8.26 16.54 5.38
CA GLN A 241 -8.56 15.50 4.38
C GLN A 241 -8.09 14.12 4.84
N TYR A 242 -6.88 14.02 5.40
CA TYR A 242 -6.37 12.76 5.93
C TYR A 242 -7.22 12.25 7.12
N MET A 243 -7.52 13.12 8.09
CA MET A 243 -8.28 12.72 9.28
C MET A 243 -9.70 12.27 8.91
N ASP A 244 -10.35 13.00 8.00
CA ASP A 244 -11.67 12.65 7.48
C ASP A 244 -11.67 11.27 6.81
N MET A 245 -10.66 10.95 5.99
CA MET A 245 -10.53 9.63 5.36
C MET A 245 -10.37 8.51 6.39
N MET A 246 -9.55 8.70 7.43
CA MET A 246 -9.32 7.69 8.46
C MET A 246 -10.55 7.52 9.38
N GLN A 247 -11.26 8.60 9.69
CA GLN A 247 -12.52 8.54 10.46
C GLN A 247 -13.64 7.86 9.64
N LEU A 248 -13.72 8.13 8.34
CA LEU A 248 -14.62 7.42 7.43
C LEU A 248 -14.27 5.93 7.35
N THR A 249 -13.00 5.55 7.47
CA THR A 249 -12.56 4.16 7.53
C THR A 249 -13.15 3.42 8.75
N ASN A 250 -13.13 4.04 9.94
CA ASN A 250 -13.78 3.46 11.12
C ASN A 250 -15.29 3.39 10.96
N THR A 251 -15.91 4.45 10.43
CA THR A 251 -17.35 4.48 10.16
C THR A 251 -17.75 3.35 9.21
N TRP A 252 -16.91 3.05 8.23
CA TRP A 252 -17.09 1.93 7.31
C TRP A 252 -16.98 0.58 8.02
N LEU A 253 -15.98 0.39 8.89
CA LEU A 253 -15.84 -0.82 9.70
C LEU A 253 -17.06 -1.08 10.59
N ASP A 254 -17.56 -0.05 11.27
CA ASP A 254 -18.75 -0.14 12.11
C ASP A 254 -19.98 -0.54 11.29
N ARG A 255 -20.16 0.08 10.10
CA ARG A 255 -21.27 -0.25 9.20
C ARG A 255 -21.15 -1.68 8.64
N ALA A 256 -19.95 -2.10 8.28
CA ALA A 256 -19.67 -3.43 7.78
C ALA A 256 -19.95 -4.49 8.86
N PHE A 257 -19.53 -4.25 10.10
CA PHE A 257 -19.82 -5.13 11.23
C PHE A 257 -21.31 -5.20 11.58
N GLN A 258 -22.04 -4.08 11.51
CA GLN A 258 -23.49 -4.06 11.70
C GLN A 258 -24.23 -4.89 10.64
N ASN A 259 -23.74 -4.88 9.40
CA ASN A 259 -24.31 -5.64 8.30
C ASN A 259 -23.96 -7.14 8.39
N GLU A 260 -22.73 -7.47 8.77
CA GLU A 260 -22.25 -8.85 8.93
C GLU A 260 -21.52 -9.04 10.27
N PRO A 261 -22.25 -9.27 11.39
CA PRO A 261 -21.66 -9.38 12.73
C PRO A 261 -20.70 -10.55 12.92
N THR A 262 -20.65 -11.49 11.97
CA THR A 262 -19.65 -12.56 11.95
C THR A 262 -18.27 -12.06 11.53
N ALA A 263 -18.18 -10.91 10.83
CA ALA A 263 -16.94 -10.32 10.34
C ALA A 263 -16.29 -9.45 11.44
N LYS A 264 -15.31 -9.98 12.16
CA LYS A 264 -14.79 -9.37 13.40
C LYS A 264 -13.39 -8.77 13.30
N PHE A 265 -12.60 -9.17 12.31
CA PHE A 265 -11.14 -8.94 12.31
C PHE A 265 -10.75 -7.88 11.27
N PRO A 266 -10.56 -6.62 11.69
CA PRO A 266 -10.23 -5.52 10.79
C PRO A 266 -8.74 -5.49 10.41
N ALA A 267 -8.46 -5.17 9.15
CA ALA A 267 -7.11 -4.87 8.68
C ALA A 267 -7.12 -3.67 7.73
N ILE A 268 -6.01 -2.96 7.66
CA ILE A 268 -5.83 -1.79 6.80
C ILE A 268 -4.50 -1.89 6.05
N ILE A 269 -4.50 -1.48 4.78
CA ILE A 269 -3.27 -1.27 4.00
C ILE A 269 -3.38 0.05 3.22
N TRP A 270 -2.23 0.64 2.90
CA TRP A 270 -2.15 1.78 1.99
C TRP A 270 -0.79 1.85 1.34
N ASP A 271 -0.77 1.74 0.01
CA ASP A 271 0.39 2.05 -0.82
C ASP A 271 0.23 3.42 -1.48
N LEU A 272 1.24 4.28 -1.40
CA LEU A 272 1.24 5.57 -2.09
C LEU A 272 2.29 5.61 -3.20
N LEU A 273 1.87 6.02 -4.40
CA LEU A 273 2.64 6.08 -5.65
C LEU A 273 2.99 4.68 -6.24
N PRO A 274 3.28 4.60 -7.56
CA PRO A 274 3.54 3.32 -8.23
C PRO A 274 4.72 2.53 -7.66
N LYS A 275 5.74 3.22 -7.13
CA LYS A 275 6.90 2.59 -6.50
C LYS A 275 6.51 1.69 -5.33
N SER A 276 5.43 2.02 -4.64
CA SER A 276 4.91 1.25 -3.52
C SER A 276 3.97 0.13 -3.96
N GLY A 277 3.66 0.00 -5.24
CA GLY A 277 2.68 -0.96 -5.76
C GLY A 277 1.25 -0.41 -5.85
N SER A 278 1.05 0.89 -5.65
CA SER A 278 -0.28 1.49 -5.84
C SER A 278 -0.73 1.38 -7.30
N SER A 279 -1.91 0.80 -7.52
CA SER A 279 -2.52 0.64 -8.85
C SER A 279 -3.17 1.93 -9.37
N GLN A 280 -3.54 2.84 -8.47
CA GLN A 280 -4.11 4.16 -8.76
C GLN A 280 -3.26 5.23 -8.09
N LEU A 281 -3.03 6.35 -8.78
CA LEU A 281 -2.25 7.45 -8.18
C LEU A 281 -3.04 8.18 -7.08
N HIS A 282 -4.36 8.27 -7.26
CA HIS A 282 -5.29 8.90 -6.34
C HIS A 282 -5.16 8.30 -4.92
N PRO A 283 -5.00 9.11 -3.86
CA PRO A 283 -4.72 8.62 -2.52
C PRO A 283 -5.89 7.83 -1.92
N HIS A 284 -5.67 6.55 -1.63
CA HIS A 284 -6.69 5.67 -1.05
C HIS A 284 -6.06 4.63 -0.12
N ASN A 285 -6.69 4.39 1.02
CA ASN A 285 -6.40 3.19 1.81
C ASN A 285 -7.33 2.05 1.37
N GLN A 286 -6.98 0.82 1.74
CA GLN A 286 -7.86 -0.34 1.62
C GLN A 286 -8.09 -0.92 3.02
N VAL A 287 -9.33 -1.30 3.28
CA VAL A 287 -9.77 -1.83 4.58
C VAL A 287 -10.52 -3.15 4.37
N PHE A 288 -10.26 -4.10 5.26
CA PHE A 288 -10.83 -5.43 5.25
C PHE A 288 -11.53 -5.70 6.58
N LEU A 289 -12.61 -6.47 6.54
CA LEU A 289 -13.24 -7.02 7.74
C LEU A 289 -13.48 -8.52 7.56
N SER A 290 -12.67 -9.33 8.23
CA SER A 290 -12.66 -10.79 8.05
C SER A 290 -13.43 -11.51 9.17
N PRO A 291 -14.12 -12.64 8.89
CA PRO A 291 -14.89 -13.35 9.91
C PRO A 291 -14.11 -14.34 10.77
N THR A 292 -13.03 -14.91 10.25
CA THR A 292 -12.37 -16.05 10.90
C THR A 292 -11.08 -15.69 11.63
N ARG A 293 -10.29 -14.76 11.08
CA ARG A 293 -9.00 -14.33 11.61
C ARG A 293 -8.52 -13.08 10.89
N TYR A 294 -7.48 -12.44 11.43
CA TYR A 294 -6.73 -11.43 10.69
C TYR A 294 -6.03 -12.04 9.47
N GLN A 295 -5.69 -11.19 8.50
CA GLN A 295 -5.00 -11.63 7.29
C GLN A 295 -3.47 -11.61 7.45
N GLY A 296 -2.82 -12.63 6.87
CA GLY A 296 -1.37 -12.73 6.71
C GLY A 296 -0.56 -12.38 7.96
N MET A 297 0.29 -11.36 7.84
CA MET A 297 1.24 -10.96 8.88
C MET A 297 0.60 -10.43 10.16
N VAL A 298 -0.62 -9.88 10.08
CA VAL A 298 -1.34 -9.40 11.26
C VAL A 298 -1.71 -10.58 12.17
N GLU A 299 -2.23 -11.66 11.59
CA GLU A 299 -2.53 -12.88 12.32
C GLU A 299 -1.27 -13.58 12.83
N ALA A 300 -0.20 -13.60 12.04
CA ALA A 300 1.08 -14.14 12.49
C ALA A 300 1.59 -13.40 13.75
N TRP A 301 1.45 -12.07 13.79
CA TRP A 301 1.87 -11.29 14.94
C TRP A 301 0.95 -11.48 16.15
N ARG A 302 -0.37 -11.58 15.94
CA ARG A 302 -1.32 -11.93 16.99
C ARG A 302 -1.00 -13.29 17.63
N ARG A 303 -0.71 -14.31 16.81
CA ARG A 303 -0.32 -15.64 17.31
C ARG A 303 0.96 -15.59 18.13
N ALA A 304 1.99 -14.89 17.63
CA ALA A 304 3.23 -14.70 18.39
C ALA A 304 2.99 -14.00 19.74
N ALA A 305 2.08 -13.02 19.80
CA ALA A 305 1.69 -12.38 21.05
C ALA A 305 0.95 -13.34 22.00
N GLN A 306 0.13 -14.25 21.46
CA GLN A 306 -0.56 -15.30 22.24
C GLN A 306 0.43 -16.34 22.79
N ASP A 307 1.42 -16.74 22.00
CA ASP A 307 2.48 -17.65 22.44
C ASP A 307 3.32 -16.99 23.55
N TYR A 308 3.71 -15.72 23.36
CA TYR A 308 4.41 -14.95 24.39
C TYR A 308 3.63 -14.88 25.70
N PHE A 309 2.31 -14.63 25.64
CA PHE A 309 1.47 -14.61 26.85
C PHE A 309 1.43 -15.99 27.55
N SER A 310 1.47 -17.07 26.79
CA SER A 310 1.47 -18.43 27.34
C SER A 310 2.76 -18.72 28.12
N ASP A 311 3.89 -18.16 27.69
CA ASP A 311 5.20 -18.34 28.32
C ASP A 311 5.50 -17.33 29.43
N GLN A 312 5.13 -16.06 29.24
CA GLN A 312 5.53 -14.94 30.10
C GLN A 312 4.40 -14.41 30.99
N HIS A 313 3.15 -14.80 30.73
CA HIS A 313 1.95 -14.34 31.44
C HIS A 313 1.80 -12.80 31.49
N SER A 314 2.39 -12.11 30.52
CA SER A 314 2.34 -10.65 30.37
C SER A 314 1.82 -10.26 28.98
N ASN A 315 1.32 -9.03 28.85
CA ASN A 315 0.85 -8.51 27.59
C ASN A 315 2.05 -8.18 26.68
N TYR A 316 2.19 -8.93 25.59
CA TYR A 316 3.26 -8.77 24.61
C TYR A 316 3.45 -7.31 24.13
N PHE A 317 2.36 -6.60 23.82
CA PHE A 317 2.45 -5.25 23.26
C PHE A 317 2.84 -4.21 24.31
N THR A 318 2.38 -4.36 25.56
CA THR A 318 2.82 -3.53 26.69
C THR A 318 4.31 -3.70 26.94
N ASP A 319 4.80 -4.93 26.97
CA ASP A 319 6.22 -5.22 27.18
C ASP A 319 7.07 -4.73 26.01
N LEU A 320 6.59 -4.90 24.77
CA LEU A 320 7.24 -4.37 23.57
C LEU A 320 7.44 -2.85 23.66
N ILE A 321 6.39 -2.11 24.00
CA ILE A 321 6.48 -0.64 24.16
C ILE A 321 7.46 -0.28 25.28
N THR A 322 7.41 -1.01 26.40
CA THR A 322 8.30 -0.78 27.55
C THR A 322 9.77 -0.98 27.17
N ILE A 323 10.08 -2.07 26.45
CA ILE A 323 11.43 -2.36 25.95
C ILE A 323 11.91 -1.27 25.00
N TYR A 324 11.10 -0.89 24.01
CA TYR A 324 11.47 0.16 23.06
C TYR A 324 11.66 1.52 23.75
N SER A 325 10.83 1.84 24.74
CA SER A 325 10.97 3.04 25.56
C SER A 325 12.29 3.03 26.33
N ALA A 326 12.62 1.92 27.01
CA ALA A 326 13.87 1.76 27.73
C ALA A 326 15.11 1.88 26.82
N LEU A 327 15.00 1.42 25.57
CA LEU A 327 16.06 1.53 24.56
C LEU A 327 16.15 2.91 23.90
N GLY A 328 15.24 3.85 24.20
CA GLY A 328 15.18 5.17 23.57
C GLY A 328 14.67 5.15 22.13
N LEU A 329 13.94 4.10 21.73
CA LEU A 329 13.40 3.88 20.39
C LEU A 329 11.88 4.09 20.29
N ALA A 330 11.22 4.50 21.39
CA ALA A 330 9.81 4.86 21.41
C ALA A 330 9.61 6.39 21.46
N VAL A 331 8.56 6.86 20.80
CA VAL A 331 8.11 8.25 20.82
C VAL A 331 6.62 8.26 21.20
N PRO A 332 6.27 8.57 22.46
CA PRO A 332 4.88 8.65 22.88
C PRO A 332 4.21 9.91 22.32
N TYR A 333 2.93 9.79 21.98
CA TYR A 333 2.05 10.90 21.60
C TYR A 333 0.65 10.60 22.12
N LYS A 334 0.27 11.26 23.23
CA LYS A 334 -1.00 11.04 23.93
C LYS A 334 -1.22 9.53 24.19
N SER A 335 -2.29 8.93 23.67
CA SER A 335 -2.61 7.50 23.83
C SER A 335 -1.89 6.58 22.83
N ALA A 336 -1.19 7.12 21.84
CA ALA A 336 -0.46 6.37 20.82
C ALA A 336 1.06 6.44 21.05
N VAL A 337 1.80 5.49 20.47
CA VAL A 337 3.26 5.46 20.51
C VAL A 337 3.82 5.02 19.16
N ALA A 338 4.86 5.71 18.69
CA ALA A 338 5.62 5.33 17.51
C ALA A 338 6.93 4.67 17.93
N LEU A 339 7.25 3.53 17.31
CA LEU A 339 8.41 2.71 17.60
C LEU A 339 9.30 2.65 16.35
N ALA A 340 10.57 3.01 16.48
CA ALA A 340 11.56 2.77 15.42
C ALA A 340 11.98 1.29 15.43
N SER A 341 11.48 0.52 14.46
CA SER A 341 11.55 -0.94 14.46
C SER A 341 12.98 -1.49 14.61
N LEU A 342 13.20 -2.38 15.57
CA LEU A 342 14.43 -3.18 15.71
C LEU A 342 14.50 -4.34 14.71
N THR A 343 13.35 -4.74 14.16
CA THR A 343 13.24 -5.78 13.13
C THR A 343 12.58 -5.21 11.87
N PRO A 344 13.21 -4.18 11.26
CA PRO A 344 12.63 -3.45 10.15
C PRO A 344 12.42 -4.37 8.95
N ARG A 345 11.25 -4.31 8.29
CA ARG A 345 11.01 -4.99 7.01
C ARG A 345 11.67 -4.27 5.83
N LYS A 346 11.71 -2.94 5.91
CA LYS A 346 12.35 -2.04 4.95
C LYS A 346 12.83 -0.77 5.64
N ASP A 347 13.52 0.06 4.87
CA ASP A 347 14.07 1.34 5.29
C ASP A 347 13.01 2.22 5.98
N ASN A 348 13.44 2.84 7.10
CA ASN A 348 12.63 3.72 7.93
C ASN A 348 11.36 3.09 8.49
N GLU A 349 11.34 1.77 8.77
CA GLU A 349 10.15 1.17 9.35
C GLU A 349 9.79 1.79 10.71
N VAL A 350 8.58 2.31 10.79
CA VAL A 350 7.96 2.80 12.03
C VAL A 350 6.73 1.97 12.33
N VAL A 351 6.62 1.50 13.56
CA VAL A 351 5.44 0.81 14.07
C VAL A 351 4.69 1.76 14.99
N ILE A 352 3.45 2.08 14.66
CA ILE A 352 2.59 2.89 15.51
C ILE A 352 1.61 1.96 16.21
N ILE A 353 1.46 2.12 17.53
CA ILE A 353 0.56 1.32 18.36
C ILE A 353 -0.30 2.24 19.23
N ALA A 354 -1.58 1.94 19.36
CA ALA A 354 -2.51 2.57 20.28
C ALA A 354 -3.54 1.54 20.79
N PRO A 355 -4.22 1.78 21.94
CA PRO A 355 -5.25 0.87 22.42
C PRO A 355 -6.36 0.61 21.38
N GLU A 356 -6.78 1.66 20.67
CA GLU A 356 -7.85 1.64 19.68
C GLU A 356 -7.45 2.54 18.49
N ALA A 357 -8.09 2.34 17.32
CA ALA A 357 -7.85 3.15 16.13
C ALA A 357 -8.57 4.50 16.21
N GLY A 358 -8.15 5.37 17.13
CA GLY A 358 -8.76 6.68 17.37
C GLY A 358 -7.98 7.87 16.77
N ASP A 359 -8.42 9.08 17.09
CA ASP A 359 -7.81 10.31 16.57
C ASP A 359 -6.32 10.44 16.90
N ASP A 360 -5.90 10.10 18.12
CA ASP A 360 -4.48 10.14 18.52
C ASP A 360 -3.61 9.21 17.67
N PHE A 361 -4.15 8.05 17.32
CA PHE A 361 -3.49 7.05 16.48
C PHE A 361 -3.34 7.56 15.04
N PHE A 362 -4.41 8.08 14.45
CA PHE A 362 -4.39 8.64 13.10
C PHE A 362 -3.53 9.90 13.00
N GLN A 363 -3.58 10.79 14.01
CA GLN A 363 -2.70 11.95 14.10
C GLN A 363 -1.22 11.56 14.09
N LEU A 364 -0.85 10.53 14.86
CA LEU A 364 0.54 10.07 14.89
C LEU A 364 0.97 9.48 13.55
N ILE A 365 0.09 8.72 12.88
CA ILE A 365 0.33 8.24 11.51
C ILE A 365 0.54 9.42 10.56
N TYR A 366 -0.32 10.44 10.60
CA TYR A 366 -0.20 11.65 9.80
C TYR A 366 1.18 12.30 9.99
N TYR A 367 1.63 12.50 11.23
CA TYR A 367 2.93 13.11 11.50
C TYR A 367 4.10 12.27 11.00
N VAL A 368 4.01 10.94 11.07
CA VAL A 368 5.04 10.05 10.52
C VAL A 368 5.05 10.12 8.99
N LEU A 369 3.90 10.03 8.34
CA LEU A 369 3.79 10.12 6.87
C LEU A 369 4.28 11.48 6.35
N ARG A 370 3.87 12.60 6.97
CA ARG A 370 4.39 13.92 6.63
C ARG A 370 5.88 14.05 6.93
N GLY A 371 6.39 13.41 7.99
CA GLY A 371 7.82 13.33 8.26
C GLY A 371 8.59 12.66 7.11
N PHE A 372 8.07 11.55 6.59
CA PHE A 372 8.68 10.87 5.44
C PHE A 372 8.67 11.74 4.19
N MET A 373 7.52 12.34 3.85
CA MET A 373 7.38 13.11 2.62
C MET A 373 8.07 14.48 2.68
N ASP A 374 7.87 15.23 3.75
CA ASP A 374 8.30 16.63 3.83
C ASP A 374 9.75 16.76 4.29
N ASP A 375 10.16 15.94 5.27
CA ASP A 375 11.46 16.04 5.91
C ASP A 375 12.48 15.10 5.26
N LEU A 376 12.10 13.84 4.99
CA LEU A 376 13.00 12.85 4.36
C LEU A 376 12.91 12.83 2.83
N LYS A 377 11.93 13.51 2.22
CA LYS A 377 11.68 13.51 0.77
C LYS A 377 11.43 12.11 0.19
N LYS A 378 10.86 11.22 1.02
CA LYS A 378 10.45 9.86 0.66
C LYS A 378 8.94 9.84 0.48
N PHE A 379 8.49 10.08 -0.75
CA PHE A 379 7.07 10.19 -1.09
C PHE A 379 6.36 8.83 -1.20
N SER A 380 7.10 7.78 -1.57
CA SER A 380 6.56 6.44 -1.73
C SER A 380 6.65 5.67 -0.42
N PHE A 381 5.50 5.30 0.13
CA PHE A 381 5.39 4.48 1.34
C PHE A 381 4.39 3.33 1.16
N SER A 382 4.60 2.30 1.97
CA SER A 382 3.62 1.25 2.22
C SER A 382 3.28 1.23 3.70
N LEU A 383 1.99 1.16 4.01
CA LEU A 383 1.44 1.05 5.34
C LEU A 383 0.58 -0.22 5.42
N GLY A 384 0.68 -0.96 6.51
CA GLY A 384 -0.17 -2.13 6.76
C GLY A 384 -0.33 -2.42 8.24
N GLY A 385 -1.54 -2.82 8.66
CA GLY A 385 -1.86 -2.97 10.08
C GLY A 385 -3.16 -3.70 10.36
N GLY A 386 -3.47 -3.82 11.65
CA GLY A 386 -4.70 -4.41 12.15
C GLY A 386 -5.24 -3.59 13.33
N TYR A 387 -6.57 -3.62 13.50
CA TYR A 387 -7.23 -3.01 14.66
C TYR A 387 -7.75 -4.09 15.62
N PRO A 388 -8.12 -3.73 16.86
CA PRO A 388 -8.78 -4.66 17.76
C PRO A 388 -10.03 -5.26 17.10
N ALA A 389 -10.38 -6.49 17.48
CA ALA A 389 -11.57 -7.13 16.96
C ALA A 389 -12.81 -6.27 17.25
N MET A 390 -13.74 -6.23 16.29
CA MET A 390 -14.97 -5.42 16.38
C MET A 390 -15.88 -5.89 17.53
N ASP A 391 -15.86 -7.19 17.82
CA ASP A 391 -16.53 -7.77 18.97
C ASP A 391 -15.79 -7.41 20.26
N LYS A 392 -16.38 -6.49 21.03
CA LYS A 392 -15.75 -6.00 22.27
C LYS A 392 -15.73 -7.04 23.38
N ASP A 393 -16.60 -8.04 23.33
CA ASP A 393 -16.68 -9.11 24.34
C ASP A 393 -15.64 -10.21 24.06
N ASP A 394 -15.17 -10.32 22.82
CA ASP A 394 -14.05 -11.17 22.48
C ASP A 394 -12.72 -10.57 22.98
N LYS A 395 -12.19 -11.17 24.05
CA LYS A 395 -10.93 -10.77 24.67
C LYS A 395 -9.76 -11.69 24.29
N VAL A 396 -10.02 -12.81 23.61
CA VAL A 396 -9.00 -13.85 23.40
C VAL A 396 -8.00 -13.40 22.35
N GLY A 397 -6.74 -13.22 22.75
CA GLY A 397 -5.67 -12.80 21.84
C GLY A 397 -5.95 -11.46 21.14
N ARG A 398 -6.69 -10.55 21.80
CA ARG A 398 -7.02 -9.22 21.28
C ARG A 398 -5.74 -8.40 21.07
N ILE A 399 -5.55 -7.90 19.85
CA ILE A 399 -4.46 -6.98 19.50
C ILE A 399 -4.84 -5.52 19.79
N PRO A 400 -3.87 -4.63 20.04
CA PRO A 400 -4.09 -3.18 19.95
C PRO A 400 -4.29 -2.75 18.49
N ALA A 401 -4.69 -1.50 18.27
CA ALA A 401 -4.56 -0.89 16.96
C ALA A 401 -3.08 -0.68 16.65
N PHE A 402 -2.64 -1.15 15.49
CA PHE A 402 -1.29 -0.89 15.03
C PHE A 402 -1.21 -0.74 13.52
N VAL A 403 -0.19 0.00 13.07
CA VAL A 403 0.27 -0.02 11.69
C VAL A 403 1.79 -0.08 11.64
N ARG A 404 2.32 -0.72 10.62
CA ARG A 404 3.72 -0.65 10.22
C ARG A 404 3.80 0.22 8.98
N ILE A 405 4.70 1.19 8.96
CA ILE A 405 4.88 2.13 7.87
C ILE A 405 6.32 2.03 7.41
N ILE A 406 6.53 1.79 6.12
CA ILE A 406 7.86 1.69 5.51
C ILE A 406 7.99 2.65 4.34
N THR A 407 9.21 3.14 4.10
CA THR A 407 9.51 3.88 2.87
C THR A 407 9.92 2.92 1.77
N ARG A 408 9.51 3.20 0.53
CA ARG A 408 9.74 2.34 -0.66
C ARG A 408 10.86 2.86 -1.56
N GLY A 409 11.78 3.63 -0.98
CA GLY A 409 12.89 4.27 -1.67
C GLY A 409 12.51 5.56 -2.42
N VAL A 410 13.43 6.07 -3.23
CA VAL A 410 13.23 7.27 -4.05
C VAL A 410 12.36 6.92 -5.26
N THR A 411 11.33 7.72 -5.51
CA THR A 411 10.34 7.46 -6.57
C THR A 411 10.94 7.47 -7.98
N THR A 412 12.04 8.20 -8.20
CA THR A 412 12.74 8.30 -9.49
C THR A 412 13.76 7.17 -9.72
N GLU A 413 14.03 6.33 -8.71
CA GLU A 413 14.98 5.24 -8.84
C GLU A 413 14.39 4.10 -9.67
N ILE A 414 15.08 3.75 -10.78
CA ILE A 414 14.70 2.63 -11.65
C ILE A 414 14.82 1.27 -10.94
N ARG A 415 15.69 1.15 -9.93
CA ARG A 415 15.91 -0.11 -9.20
C ARG A 415 14.73 -0.40 -8.29
N THR A 416 14.15 -1.57 -8.40
CA THR A 416 13.16 -2.05 -7.42
C THR A 416 13.76 -2.06 -6.01
N ASP A 417 12.94 -1.71 -5.02
CA ASP A 417 13.35 -1.74 -3.62
C ASP A 417 13.21 -3.14 -3.02
N ILE A 418 12.49 -4.06 -3.69
CA ILE A 418 12.32 -5.47 -3.29
C ILE A 418 12.94 -6.38 -4.34
N SER A 419 13.70 -7.37 -3.89
CA SER A 419 14.35 -8.39 -4.71
C SER A 419 14.04 -9.81 -4.21
N ALA A 420 14.60 -10.82 -4.87
CA ALA A 420 14.54 -12.21 -4.40
C ALA A 420 15.09 -12.37 -2.97
N LEU A 421 16.02 -11.50 -2.55
CA LEU A 421 16.56 -11.52 -1.19
C LEU A 421 15.43 -11.33 -0.18
N GLU A 422 14.65 -10.25 -0.30
CA GLU A 422 13.58 -9.97 0.65
C GLU A 422 12.35 -10.87 0.50
N LEU A 423 12.08 -11.35 -0.70
CA LEU A 423 10.93 -12.22 -0.96
C LEU A 423 11.15 -13.65 -0.43
N PHE A 424 12.38 -14.17 -0.51
CA PHE A 424 12.63 -15.60 -0.30
C PHE A 424 13.71 -15.94 0.72
N THR A 425 14.49 -14.96 1.19
CA THR A 425 15.63 -15.24 2.08
C THR A 425 15.55 -14.45 3.38
N ALA A 426 15.93 -13.18 3.36
CA ALA A 426 16.09 -12.35 4.54
C ALA A 426 15.80 -10.89 4.23
N THR A 427 15.45 -10.15 5.27
CA THR A 427 15.33 -8.71 5.19
C THR A 427 16.71 -8.05 5.24
N ASN A 428 16.97 -7.12 4.31
CA ASN A 428 18.16 -6.27 4.34
C ASN A 428 17.76 -4.80 4.55
N VAL A 429 18.23 -4.20 5.64
CA VAL A 429 17.96 -2.80 6.01
C VAL A 429 19.25 -2.14 6.47
N ASN A 430 19.55 -0.98 5.90
CA ASN A 430 20.80 -0.26 6.12
C ASN A 430 20.60 1.01 6.97
N ILE A 431 19.42 1.21 7.55
CA ILE A 431 19.08 2.38 8.34
C ILE A 431 19.05 2.02 9.82
N ASP A 432 19.90 2.70 10.57
CA ASP A 432 19.94 2.64 12.03
C ASP A 432 18.59 3.14 12.64
N PRO A 433 17.89 2.33 13.46
CA PRO A 433 16.63 2.72 14.10
C PRO A 433 16.75 3.97 14.96
N TYR A 434 17.94 4.29 15.51
CA TYR A 434 18.17 5.53 16.26
C TYR A 434 18.19 6.79 15.37
N LYS A 435 18.39 6.64 14.04
CA LYS A 435 18.14 7.74 13.09
C LYS A 435 16.66 7.88 12.80
N VAL A 436 15.94 6.76 12.70
CA VAL A 436 14.49 6.74 12.47
C VAL A 436 13.75 7.40 13.64
N VAL A 437 14.04 7.01 14.88
CA VAL A 437 13.36 7.59 16.06
C VAL A 437 13.55 9.11 16.16
N ARG A 438 14.75 9.62 15.84
CA ARG A 438 15.03 11.06 15.81
C ARG A 438 14.19 11.79 14.76
N SER A 439 14.04 11.21 13.56
CA SER A 439 13.20 11.81 12.52
C SER A 439 11.72 11.89 12.93
N ILE A 440 11.22 10.90 13.68
CA ILE A 440 9.86 10.91 14.25
C ILE A 440 9.74 12.04 15.28
N GLN A 441 10.67 12.11 16.24
CA GLN A 441 10.68 13.14 17.27
C GLN A 441 10.70 14.56 16.68
N GLU A 442 11.51 14.78 15.65
CA GLU A 442 11.57 16.05 14.93
C GLU A 442 10.25 16.36 14.20
N SER A 443 9.63 15.37 13.54
CA SER A 443 8.35 15.56 12.87
C SER A 443 7.25 15.95 13.87
N LEU A 444 7.15 15.26 15.01
CA LEU A 444 6.17 15.59 16.05
C LEU A 444 6.38 17.01 16.59
N ARG A 445 7.63 17.41 16.87
CA ARG A 445 7.94 18.77 17.34
C ARG A 445 7.51 19.86 16.35
N LYS A 446 7.57 19.57 15.04
CA LYS A 446 7.18 20.51 13.98
C LYS A 446 5.67 20.60 13.80
N ARG A 447 4.93 19.49 13.98
CA ARG A 447 3.54 19.35 13.50
C ARG A 447 2.49 19.15 14.57
N SER A 448 2.86 18.67 15.76
CA SER A 448 1.91 18.57 16.87
C SER A 448 1.47 19.98 17.27
N PRO A 449 0.15 20.23 17.44
CA PRO A 449 -0.33 21.41 18.16
C PRO A 449 0.38 21.47 19.51
N ARG A 450 0.81 22.67 19.91
CA ARG A 450 1.43 22.89 21.22
C ARG A 450 0.41 22.84 22.34
#